data_AF-A0A4Z0QBD5-F1
#
_entry.id   AF-A0A4Z0QBD5-F1
#
_cell.length_a   1.000
_cell.length_b   1.000
_cell.length_c   1.000
_cell.angle_alpha   90.00
_cell.angle_beta   90.00
_cell.angle_gamma   90.00
#
_symmetry.space_group_name_H-M   'P 1'
#
loop_
_entity.id
_entity.type
_entity.pdbx_description
1 polymer ?
#
loop_
_entity_poly.entity_id
_entity_poly.type
_entity_poly.pdbx_seq_one_letter_code
_entity_poly.pdbx_strand_id
1 'polypeptide(L)'
;MMNFTLSDTWLTQLPADIYDQLAHCLSLHGMVCAELFSRPDSALVQQLTLLTPINAATVADLNAILSQEQLLDALRQQPAHVYDLLLLGRLGLDTSLAEPVLRFVRQQMYVSEEQIEAIKGYCIDLSEAFLASVEQHLAETDRAVAGRLGQHRLQVEEVFFTHSRALEAVAEPLPSVASVRFNEPQLQMVRLAVLLVHSLPADSEVPFLQAVLQLPALQPEHLEATAERLGTLQAGEQLTLTMPELVQLYQAMQVCGLVFVSDVLASLGLEDFMSGPPEPSGATAADATGKGPMSSRQAVGEMVSGFTEWVQANFAEEPAIAQARQEIADLTDLV
;
A
#
# COMPACT_ATOMS: atom_id res chain seq x y z
N MET A 1 3.47 -5.09 -32.59
CA MET A 1 4.26 -6.13 -31.92
C MET A 1 5.74 -5.82 -32.10
N MET A 2 6.45 -5.71 -30.97
CA MET A 2 7.86 -5.36 -30.91
C MET A 2 8.72 -6.57 -31.28
N ASN A 3 9.61 -6.42 -32.25
CA ASN A 3 10.58 -7.45 -32.64
C ASN A 3 11.99 -6.87 -32.60
N PHE A 4 12.88 -7.54 -31.90
CA PHE A 4 14.30 -7.24 -31.85
C PHE A 4 15.10 -8.54 -31.67
N THR A 5 16.41 -8.46 -31.86
CA THR A 5 17.33 -9.58 -31.67
C THR A 5 18.42 -9.16 -30.71
N LEU A 6 18.84 -10.08 -29.84
CA LEU A 6 20.00 -9.88 -28.96
C LEU A 6 21.22 -10.51 -29.64
N SER A 7 22.35 -9.82 -29.60
CA SER A 7 23.57 -10.36 -30.21
C SER A 7 24.11 -11.54 -29.41
N ASP A 8 24.63 -12.57 -30.10
CA ASP A 8 25.27 -13.72 -29.44
C ASP A 8 26.41 -13.27 -28.53
N THR A 9 27.15 -12.22 -28.92
CA THR A 9 28.21 -11.63 -28.11
C THR A 9 27.69 -11.13 -26.77
N TRP A 10 26.55 -10.44 -26.75
CA TRP A 10 25.95 -9.97 -25.49
C TRP A 10 25.42 -11.14 -24.65
N LEU A 11 24.78 -12.13 -25.29
CA LEU A 11 24.30 -13.32 -24.58
C LEU A 11 25.45 -14.10 -23.90
N THR A 12 26.64 -14.13 -24.51
CA THR A 12 27.84 -14.73 -23.89
C THR A 12 28.46 -13.89 -22.77
N GLN A 13 28.07 -12.62 -22.64
CA GLN A 13 28.52 -11.73 -21.56
C GLN A 13 27.60 -11.79 -20.33
N LEU A 14 26.44 -12.45 -20.43
CA LEU A 14 25.58 -12.69 -19.28
C LEU A 14 26.31 -13.57 -18.24
N PRO A 15 26.04 -13.37 -16.93
CA PRO A 15 26.59 -14.22 -15.88
C PRO A 15 26.33 -15.70 -16.13
N ALA A 16 27.31 -16.54 -15.78
CA ALA A 16 27.19 -17.99 -15.96
C ALA A 16 26.08 -18.60 -15.09
N ASP A 17 25.59 -17.88 -14.08
CA ASP A 17 24.53 -18.24 -13.15
C ASP A 17 23.26 -17.39 -13.36
N ILE A 18 23.12 -16.70 -14.51
CA ILE A 18 21.99 -15.79 -14.77
C ILE A 18 20.63 -16.48 -14.64
N TYR A 19 20.56 -17.77 -14.97
CA TYR A 19 19.33 -18.55 -14.76
C TYR A 19 19.03 -18.73 -13.28
N ASP A 20 20.00 -19.07 -12.44
CA ASP A 20 19.78 -19.26 -11.00
C ASP A 20 19.35 -17.94 -10.34
N GLN A 21 19.88 -16.81 -10.82
CA GLN A 21 19.46 -15.48 -10.39
C GLN A 21 18.00 -15.19 -10.82
N LEU A 22 17.66 -15.45 -12.08
CA LEU A 22 16.34 -15.13 -12.63
C LEU A 22 15.27 -16.18 -12.36
N ALA A 23 15.60 -17.41 -11.95
CA ALA A 23 14.66 -18.52 -11.88
C ALA A 23 13.47 -18.20 -10.96
N HIS A 24 13.75 -17.59 -9.81
CA HIS A 24 12.70 -17.15 -8.88
C HIS A 24 11.84 -16.03 -9.46
N CYS A 25 12.45 -15.09 -10.18
CA CYS A 25 11.73 -14.01 -10.86
C CYS A 25 10.86 -14.55 -12.00
N LEU A 26 11.41 -15.40 -12.86
CA LEU A 26 10.69 -16.05 -13.98
C LEU A 26 9.52 -16.86 -13.46
N SER A 27 9.69 -17.58 -12.34
CA SER A 27 8.63 -18.34 -11.71
C SER A 27 7.52 -17.42 -11.17
N LEU A 28 7.88 -16.40 -10.40
CA LEU A 28 6.91 -15.48 -9.79
C LEU A 28 6.18 -14.64 -10.84
N HIS A 29 6.91 -13.99 -11.75
CA HIS A 29 6.35 -13.24 -12.88
C HIS A 29 5.53 -14.13 -13.80
N GLY A 30 5.98 -15.37 -14.00
CA GLY A 30 5.27 -16.41 -14.73
C GLY A 30 3.91 -16.76 -14.14
N MET A 31 3.83 -16.91 -12.81
CA MET A 31 2.58 -17.16 -12.09
C MET A 31 1.64 -15.94 -12.18
N VAL A 32 2.18 -14.73 -12.01
CA VAL A 32 1.40 -13.48 -12.15
C VAL A 32 0.84 -13.33 -13.56
N CYS A 33 1.66 -13.59 -14.59
CA CYS A 33 1.20 -13.57 -15.97
C CYS A 33 0.17 -14.68 -16.24
N ALA A 34 0.35 -15.87 -15.69
CA ALA A 34 -0.63 -16.95 -15.84
C ALA A 34 -1.99 -16.58 -15.22
N GLU A 35 -1.98 -15.96 -14.03
CA GLU A 35 -3.20 -15.45 -13.39
C GLU A 35 -3.83 -14.33 -14.23
N LEU A 36 -3.03 -13.38 -14.73
CA LEU A 36 -3.49 -12.30 -15.60
C LEU A 36 -4.23 -12.85 -16.84
N PHE A 37 -3.61 -13.80 -17.56
CA PHE A 37 -4.18 -14.38 -18.78
C PHE A 37 -5.23 -15.48 -18.52
N SER A 38 -5.46 -15.88 -17.27
CA SER A 38 -6.58 -16.76 -16.90
C SER A 38 -7.95 -16.07 -17.06
N ARG A 39 -7.96 -14.73 -17.19
CA ARG A 39 -9.15 -13.87 -17.30
C ARG A 39 -9.24 -13.25 -18.71
N PRO A 40 -9.48 -14.04 -19.77
CA PRO A 40 -9.40 -13.56 -21.16
C PRO A 40 -10.42 -12.45 -21.49
N ASP A 41 -11.52 -12.36 -20.75
CA ASP A 41 -12.55 -11.34 -20.94
C ASP A 41 -12.22 -10.00 -20.26
N SER A 42 -11.10 -9.92 -19.51
CA SER A 42 -10.66 -8.68 -18.88
C SER A 42 -10.26 -7.63 -19.92
N ALA A 43 -10.73 -6.39 -19.74
CA ALA A 43 -10.35 -5.25 -20.58
C ALA A 43 -8.83 -5.01 -20.58
N LEU A 44 -8.16 -5.28 -19.46
CA LEU A 44 -6.69 -5.21 -19.36
C LEU A 44 -6.05 -6.23 -20.30
N VAL A 45 -6.48 -7.49 -20.24
CA VAL A 45 -5.92 -8.58 -21.07
C VAL A 45 -6.14 -8.28 -22.55
N GLN A 46 -7.32 -7.80 -22.93
CA GLN A 46 -7.60 -7.42 -24.32
C GLN A 46 -6.63 -6.34 -24.81
N GLN A 47 -6.35 -5.30 -24.02
CA GLN A 47 -5.39 -4.26 -24.41
C GLN A 47 -3.96 -4.80 -24.47
N LEU A 48 -3.55 -5.62 -23.51
CA LEU A 48 -2.20 -6.19 -23.47
C LEU A 48 -1.92 -7.15 -24.63
N THR A 49 -2.92 -7.91 -25.09
CA THR A 49 -2.79 -8.79 -26.27
C THR A 49 -2.65 -8.01 -27.60
N LEU A 50 -3.03 -6.73 -27.63
CA LEU A 50 -2.80 -5.86 -28.79
C LEU A 50 -1.37 -5.29 -28.82
N LEU A 51 -0.78 -5.09 -27.64
CA LEU A 51 0.55 -4.49 -27.48
C LEU A 51 1.67 -5.54 -27.48
N THR A 52 1.45 -6.64 -26.77
CA THR A 52 2.43 -7.71 -26.56
C THR A 52 2.06 -8.97 -27.34
N PRO A 53 3.03 -9.78 -27.75
CA PRO A 53 2.77 -11.11 -28.31
C PRO A 53 2.53 -12.18 -27.22
N ILE A 54 2.53 -11.80 -25.93
CA ILE A 54 2.30 -12.69 -24.81
C ILE A 54 0.81 -13.07 -24.73
N ASN A 55 0.57 -14.37 -24.55
CA ASN A 55 -0.74 -14.94 -24.26
C ASN A 55 -0.55 -16.16 -23.32
N ALA A 56 -1.65 -16.81 -22.92
CA ALA A 56 -1.61 -17.94 -22.01
C ALA A 56 -0.68 -19.09 -22.46
N ALA A 57 -0.60 -19.39 -23.77
CA ALA A 57 0.28 -20.42 -24.29
C ALA A 57 1.75 -19.99 -24.21
N THR A 58 2.06 -18.75 -24.61
CA THR A 58 3.42 -18.19 -24.49
C THR A 58 3.90 -18.18 -23.04
N VAL A 59 3.02 -17.81 -22.10
CA VAL A 59 3.35 -17.85 -20.65
C VAL A 59 3.64 -19.28 -20.21
N ALA A 60 2.84 -20.25 -20.61
CA ALA A 60 3.08 -21.66 -20.27
C ALA A 60 4.42 -22.17 -20.82
N ASP A 61 4.77 -21.82 -22.05
CA ASP A 61 6.04 -22.19 -22.69
C ASP A 61 7.24 -21.56 -21.96
N LEU A 62 7.15 -20.28 -21.60
CA LEU A 62 8.22 -19.58 -20.87
C LEU A 62 8.34 -20.07 -19.41
N ASN A 63 7.23 -20.44 -18.76
CA ASN A 63 7.24 -21.03 -17.43
C ASN A 63 7.85 -22.44 -17.40
N ALA A 64 7.99 -23.09 -18.56
CA ALA A 64 8.65 -24.39 -18.70
C ALA A 64 10.17 -24.29 -18.83
N ILE A 65 10.76 -23.09 -18.75
CA ILE A 65 12.21 -22.89 -18.74
C ILE A 65 12.78 -23.34 -17.38
N LEU A 66 13.50 -24.47 -17.39
CA LEU A 66 14.05 -25.13 -16.20
C LEU A 66 15.59 -25.09 -16.17
N SER A 67 16.22 -24.40 -17.11
CA SER A 67 17.69 -24.38 -17.22
C SER A 67 18.21 -23.14 -17.95
N GLN A 68 19.50 -22.87 -17.74
CA GLN A 68 20.22 -21.80 -18.43
C GLN A 68 20.26 -21.96 -19.96
N GLU A 69 20.43 -23.17 -20.47
CA GLU A 69 20.43 -23.42 -21.91
C GLU A 69 19.09 -23.03 -22.54
N GLN A 70 17.99 -23.43 -21.91
CA GLN A 70 16.64 -23.08 -22.35
C GLN A 70 16.37 -21.57 -22.27
N LEU A 71 16.87 -20.89 -21.22
CA LEU A 71 16.74 -19.44 -21.11
C LEU A 71 17.50 -18.72 -22.21
N LEU A 72 18.75 -19.12 -22.48
CA LEU A 72 19.55 -18.54 -23.55
C LEU A 72 18.93 -18.78 -24.93
N ASP A 73 18.37 -19.98 -25.16
CA ASP A 73 17.67 -20.29 -26.41
C ASP A 73 16.39 -19.46 -26.57
N ALA A 74 15.62 -19.26 -25.49
CA ALA A 74 14.47 -18.37 -25.50
C ALA A 74 14.87 -16.92 -25.82
N LEU A 75 15.96 -16.42 -25.23
CA LEU A 75 16.51 -15.09 -25.51
C LEU A 75 17.05 -14.94 -26.95
N ARG A 76 17.55 -16.02 -27.57
CA ARG A 76 17.96 -16.00 -28.99
C ARG A 76 16.78 -15.98 -29.93
N GLN A 77 15.83 -16.88 -29.71
CA GLN A 77 14.73 -17.11 -30.66
C GLN A 77 13.62 -16.08 -30.50
N GLN A 78 13.35 -15.67 -29.26
CA GLN A 78 12.13 -14.96 -28.87
C GLN A 78 12.40 -13.93 -27.75
N PRO A 79 13.39 -13.03 -27.90
CA PRO A 79 13.78 -12.10 -26.83
C PRO A 79 12.65 -11.16 -26.42
N ALA A 80 11.78 -10.76 -27.35
CA ALA A 80 10.62 -9.93 -27.06
C ALA A 80 9.64 -10.63 -26.12
N HIS A 81 9.46 -11.95 -26.23
CA HIS A 81 8.57 -12.70 -25.34
C HIS A 81 9.12 -12.78 -23.92
N VAL A 82 10.43 -13.00 -23.76
CA VAL A 82 11.07 -13.00 -22.44
C VAL A 82 11.03 -11.61 -21.81
N TYR A 83 11.31 -10.57 -22.60
CA TYR A 83 11.22 -9.17 -22.16
C TYR A 83 9.80 -8.82 -21.70
N ASP A 84 8.79 -9.10 -22.53
CA ASP A 84 7.40 -8.78 -22.20
C ASP A 84 6.88 -9.61 -21.02
N LEU A 85 7.28 -10.87 -20.85
CA LEU A 85 6.92 -11.64 -19.64
C LEU A 85 7.43 -10.97 -18.37
N LEU A 86 8.70 -10.56 -18.36
CA LEU A 86 9.31 -9.90 -17.19
C LEU A 86 8.68 -8.53 -16.94
N LEU A 87 8.41 -7.75 -17.99
CA LEU A 87 7.73 -6.45 -17.87
C LEU A 87 6.30 -6.61 -17.30
N LEU A 88 5.50 -7.51 -17.88
CA LEU A 88 4.12 -7.75 -17.44
C LEU A 88 4.07 -8.33 -16.03
N GLY A 89 4.96 -9.26 -15.70
CA GLY A 89 5.05 -9.84 -14.36
C GLY A 89 5.43 -8.80 -13.30
N ARG A 90 6.43 -7.95 -13.59
CA ARG A 90 6.83 -6.85 -12.71
C ARG A 90 5.67 -5.90 -12.45
N LEU A 91 5.01 -5.43 -13.51
CA LEU A 91 3.87 -4.51 -13.39
C LEU A 91 2.67 -5.17 -12.68
N GLY A 92 2.45 -6.47 -12.89
CA GLY A 92 1.40 -7.21 -12.21
C GLY A 92 1.64 -7.37 -10.71
N LEU A 93 2.90 -7.52 -10.27
CA LEU A 93 3.27 -7.67 -8.86
C LEU A 93 2.90 -6.46 -7.99
N ASP A 94 2.86 -5.27 -8.57
CA ASP A 94 2.48 -4.04 -7.88
C ASP A 94 0.97 -3.74 -7.93
N THR A 95 0.17 -4.70 -8.38
CA THR A 95 -1.29 -4.57 -8.44
C THR A 95 -1.99 -5.65 -7.64
N SER A 96 -3.28 -5.44 -7.36
CA SER A 96 -4.15 -6.44 -6.73
C SER A 96 -4.29 -7.75 -7.53
N LEU A 97 -3.80 -7.79 -8.78
CA LEU A 97 -3.77 -9.00 -9.60
C LEU A 97 -2.79 -10.05 -9.06
N ALA A 98 -1.75 -9.63 -8.33
CA ALA A 98 -0.77 -10.54 -7.75
C ALA A 98 -1.24 -11.19 -6.44
N GLU A 99 -2.29 -10.67 -5.79
CA GLU A 99 -2.77 -11.13 -4.49
C GLU A 99 -3.04 -12.66 -4.43
N PRO A 100 -3.73 -13.28 -5.40
CA PRO A 100 -3.92 -14.74 -5.38
C PRO A 100 -2.60 -15.52 -5.46
N VAL A 101 -1.64 -14.99 -6.23
CA VAL A 101 -0.32 -15.61 -6.44
C VAL A 101 0.53 -15.47 -5.18
N LEU A 102 0.62 -14.27 -4.60
CA LEU A 102 1.38 -14.01 -3.38
C LEU A 102 0.83 -14.82 -2.21
N ARG A 103 -0.49 -14.93 -2.08
CA ARG A 103 -1.14 -15.80 -1.09
C ARG A 103 -0.78 -17.27 -1.29
N PHE A 104 -0.80 -17.75 -2.54
CA PHE A 104 -0.40 -19.12 -2.86
C PHE A 104 1.08 -19.38 -2.50
N VAL A 105 1.98 -18.49 -2.90
CA VAL A 105 3.42 -18.58 -2.57
C VAL A 105 3.63 -18.59 -1.06
N ARG A 106 2.94 -17.71 -0.32
CA ARG A 106 2.98 -17.65 1.15
C ARG A 106 2.59 -18.99 1.78
N GLN A 107 1.50 -19.60 1.29
CA GLN A 107 1.00 -20.87 1.81
C GLN A 107 1.90 -22.06 1.45
N GLN A 108 2.47 -22.09 0.25
CA GLN A 108 3.33 -23.18 -0.22
C GLN A 108 4.72 -23.16 0.42
N MET A 109 5.30 -21.96 0.56
CA MET A 109 6.65 -21.79 1.09
C MET A 109 6.69 -21.61 2.61
N TYR A 110 5.54 -21.47 3.27
CA TYR A 110 5.42 -21.21 4.71
C TYR A 110 6.23 -19.98 5.16
N VAL A 111 6.16 -18.92 4.37
CA VAL A 111 6.89 -17.66 4.60
C VAL A 111 5.99 -16.60 5.25
N SER A 112 6.59 -15.67 6.00
CA SER A 112 5.88 -14.52 6.57
C SER A 112 5.53 -13.47 5.51
N GLU A 113 4.71 -12.50 5.88
CA GLU A 113 4.36 -11.36 5.03
C GLU A 113 5.58 -10.50 4.69
N GLU A 114 6.42 -10.19 5.67
CA GLU A 114 7.70 -9.50 5.45
C GLU A 114 8.61 -10.24 4.46
N GLN A 115 8.65 -11.56 4.53
CA GLN A 115 9.44 -12.38 3.61
C GLN A 115 8.87 -12.36 2.19
N ILE A 116 7.54 -12.32 2.04
CA ILE A 116 6.89 -12.16 0.73
C ILE A 116 7.21 -10.79 0.14
N GLU A 117 7.14 -9.71 0.92
CA GLU A 117 7.49 -8.38 0.44
C GLU A 117 8.98 -8.30 0.05
N ALA A 118 9.87 -8.93 0.82
CA ALA A 118 11.28 -9.04 0.45
C ALA A 118 11.50 -9.80 -0.86
N ILE A 119 10.79 -10.93 -1.07
CA ILE A 119 10.84 -11.71 -2.32
C ILE A 119 10.30 -10.88 -3.50
N LYS A 120 9.18 -10.17 -3.29
CA LYS A 120 8.56 -9.30 -4.29
C LYS A 120 9.53 -8.19 -4.70
N GLY A 121 10.08 -7.45 -3.74
CA GLY A 121 11.05 -6.38 -3.99
C GLY A 121 12.28 -6.90 -4.74
N TYR A 122 12.84 -8.02 -4.30
CA TYR A 122 13.95 -8.67 -5.01
C TYR A 122 13.62 -9.00 -6.48
N CYS A 123 12.42 -9.54 -6.74
CA CYS A 123 12.01 -9.89 -8.10
C CYS A 123 11.80 -8.66 -8.99
N ILE A 124 11.24 -7.59 -8.42
CA ILE A 124 11.04 -6.31 -9.12
C ILE A 124 12.39 -5.71 -9.50
N ASP A 125 13.30 -5.57 -8.54
CA ASP A 125 14.61 -4.96 -8.75
C ASP A 125 15.45 -5.76 -9.77
N LEU A 126 15.46 -7.10 -9.65
CA LEU A 126 16.24 -7.95 -10.55
C LEU A 126 15.69 -7.92 -11.98
N SER A 127 14.37 -7.98 -12.14
CA SER A 127 13.76 -7.89 -13.47
C SER A 127 13.94 -6.51 -14.09
N GLU A 128 13.84 -5.43 -13.33
CA GLU A 128 14.15 -4.10 -13.82
C GLU A 128 15.61 -3.97 -14.28
N ALA A 129 16.56 -4.48 -13.49
CA ALA A 129 17.98 -4.49 -13.87
C ALA A 129 18.21 -5.27 -15.17
N PHE A 130 17.55 -6.42 -15.35
CA PHE A 130 17.64 -7.19 -16.58
C PHE A 130 17.04 -6.46 -17.79
N LEU A 131 15.83 -5.91 -17.65
CA LEU A 131 15.17 -5.14 -18.71
C LEU A 131 16.01 -3.92 -19.13
N ALA A 132 16.57 -3.20 -18.16
CA ALA A 132 17.46 -2.07 -18.40
C ALA A 132 18.76 -2.50 -19.13
N SER A 133 19.31 -3.67 -18.79
CA SER A 133 20.48 -4.22 -19.49
C SER A 133 20.19 -4.51 -20.97
N VAL A 134 19.01 -5.07 -21.27
CA VAL A 134 18.55 -5.29 -22.64
C VAL A 134 18.37 -3.97 -23.40
N GLU A 135 17.71 -2.99 -22.79
CA GLU A 135 17.50 -1.66 -23.38
C GLU A 135 18.82 -0.94 -23.66
N GLN A 136 19.76 -1.00 -22.72
CA GLN A 136 21.09 -0.42 -22.84
C GLN A 136 21.88 -1.08 -23.98
N HIS A 137 21.87 -2.42 -24.06
CA HIS A 137 22.51 -3.13 -25.16
C HIS A 137 21.96 -2.67 -26.52
N LEU A 138 20.63 -2.60 -26.64
CA LEU A 138 19.99 -2.13 -27.86
C LEU A 138 20.32 -0.65 -28.14
N ALA A 139 20.44 0.20 -27.14
CA ALA A 139 20.83 1.61 -27.34
C ALA A 139 22.26 1.74 -27.91
N GLU A 140 23.13 0.77 -27.61
CA GLU A 140 24.50 0.70 -28.13
C GLU A 140 24.56 0.09 -29.53
N THR A 141 23.74 -0.93 -29.83
CA THR A 141 23.80 -1.64 -31.11
C THR A 141 22.80 -1.14 -32.17
N ASP A 142 21.60 -0.75 -31.77
CA ASP A 142 20.52 -0.25 -32.63
C ASP A 142 19.60 0.74 -31.88
N ARG A 143 19.99 2.03 -31.91
CA ARG A 143 19.24 3.11 -31.25
C ARG A 143 17.79 3.24 -31.72
N ALA A 144 17.49 2.90 -32.96
CA ALA A 144 16.14 3.01 -33.48
C ALA A 144 15.24 1.92 -32.89
N VAL A 145 15.76 0.71 -32.73
CA VAL A 145 15.08 -0.37 -31.99
C VAL A 145 14.94 0.00 -30.52
N ALA A 146 15.98 0.51 -29.87
CA ALA A 146 15.92 0.94 -28.47
C ALA A 146 14.82 2.00 -28.22
N GLY A 147 14.72 3.00 -29.09
CA GLY A 147 13.66 4.02 -28.99
C GLY A 147 12.24 3.43 -29.14
N ARG A 148 12.05 2.46 -30.03
CA ARG A 148 10.77 1.74 -30.17
C ARG A 148 10.48 0.85 -28.96
N LEU A 149 11.50 0.20 -28.38
CA LEU A 149 11.35 -0.60 -27.18
C LEU A 149 10.91 0.26 -25.99
N GLY A 150 11.55 1.43 -25.82
CA GLY A 150 11.16 2.40 -24.79
C GLY A 150 9.73 2.90 -24.97
N GLN A 151 9.30 3.19 -26.21
CA GLN A 151 7.90 3.55 -26.48
C GLN A 151 6.93 2.40 -26.18
N HIS A 152 7.29 1.17 -26.55
CA HIS A 152 6.50 -0.03 -26.26
C HIS A 152 6.33 -0.23 -24.75
N ARG A 153 7.42 -0.12 -23.98
CA ARG A 153 7.39 -0.20 -22.51
C ARG A 153 6.44 0.86 -21.92
N LEU A 154 6.55 2.11 -22.36
CA LEU A 154 5.67 3.19 -21.90
C LEU A 154 4.19 2.90 -22.19
N GLN A 155 3.88 2.34 -23.37
CA GLN A 155 2.49 1.98 -23.73
C GLN A 155 1.94 0.87 -22.83
N VAL A 156 2.75 -0.13 -22.49
CA VAL A 156 2.37 -1.21 -21.58
C VAL A 156 2.18 -0.67 -20.15
N GLU A 157 3.10 0.16 -19.67
CA GLU A 157 3.01 0.82 -18.36
C GLU A 157 1.76 1.72 -18.27
N GLU A 158 1.43 2.47 -19.32
CA GLU A 158 0.22 3.31 -19.39
C GLU A 158 -1.07 2.48 -19.32
N VAL A 159 -1.11 1.29 -19.94
CA VAL A 159 -2.26 0.39 -19.84
C VAL A 159 -2.45 -0.12 -18.42
N PHE A 160 -1.38 -0.51 -17.72
CA PHE A 160 -1.45 -0.91 -16.32
C PHE A 160 -1.87 0.25 -15.41
N PHE A 161 -1.29 1.43 -15.60
CA PHE A 161 -1.65 2.64 -14.85
C PHE A 161 -3.12 3.03 -15.06
N THR A 162 -3.61 2.98 -16.31
CA THR A 162 -5.01 3.26 -16.62
C THR A 162 -5.93 2.22 -16.00
N HIS A 163 -5.52 0.95 -15.99
CA HIS A 163 -6.29 -0.11 -15.37
C HIS A 163 -6.36 0.01 -13.85
N SER A 164 -5.24 0.31 -13.17
CA SER A 164 -5.24 0.53 -11.72
C SER A 164 -6.10 1.74 -11.34
N ARG A 165 -5.98 2.85 -12.06
CA ARG A 165 -6.86 4.02 -11.92
C ARG A 165 -8.33 3.69 -12.18
N ALA A 166 -8.62 2.83 -13.17
CA ALA A 166 -9.97 2.39 -13.45
C ALA A 166 -10.52 1.47 -12.36
N LEU A 167 -9.70 0.61 -11.75
CA LEU A 167 -10.09 -0.20 -10.59
C LEU A 167 -10.35 0.66 -9.35
N GLU A 168 -9.52 1.68 -9.11
CA GLU A 168 -9.77 2.71 -8.09
C GLU A 168 -11.10 3.46 -8.36
N ALA A 169 -11.44 3.68 -9.63
CA ALA A 169 -12.68 4.34 -10.04
C ALA A 169 -13.91 3.40 -10.13
N VAL A 170 -13.69 2.08 -10.21
CA VAL A 170 -14.72 1.01 -10.26
C VAL A 170 -14.98 0.40 -8.88
N ALA A 171 -14.19 0.74 -7.86
CA ALA A 171 -14.76 0.85 -6.53
C ALA A 171 -15.88 1.90 -6.65
N GLU A 172 -17.14 1.45 -6.80
CA GLU A 172 -18.31 2.33 -6.68
C GLU A 172 -18.01 3.24 -5.50
N PRO A 173 -17.94 4.58 -5.67
CA PRO A 173 -17.68 5.45 -4.55
C PRO A 173 -18.78 5.12 -3.55
N LEU A 174 -18.38 4.47 -2.45
CA LEU A 174 -19.33 4.06 -1.42
C LEU A 174 -20.16 5.31 -1.13
N PRO A 175 -21.49 5.20 -1.14
CA PRO A 175 -22.34 6.37 -1.06
C PRO A 175 -21.88 7.20 0.13
N SER A 176 -21.56 8.48 -0.13
CA SER A 176 -21.13 9.38 0.93
C SER A 176 -22.21 9.40 1.99
N VAL A 177 -21.88 8.96 3.20
CA VAL A 177 -22.84 8.87 4.32
C VAL A 177 -22.82 10.13 5.16
N ALA A 178 -21.72 10.88 5.13
CA ALA A 178 -21.59 12.12 5.86
C ALA A 178 -20.77 13.16 5.10
N SER A 179 -20.98 14.42 5.45
CA SER A 179 -20.09 15.50 5.05
C SER A 179 -19.80 16.40 6.23
N VAL A 180 -18.52 16.51 6.58
CA VAL A 180 -18.04 17.15 7.81
C VAL A 180 -17.12 18.30 7.44
N ARG A 181 -17.18 19.38 8.21
CA ARG A 181 -16.23 20.48 8.14
C ARG A 181 -15.54 20.60 9.48
N PHE A 182 -14.24 20.30 9.49
CA PHE A 182 -13.43 20.45 10.68
C PHE A 182 -12.88 21.88 10.77
N ASN A 183 -12.96 22.47 11.95
CA ASN A 183 -12.13 23.64 12.25
C ASN A 183 -10.67 23.22 12.44
N GLU A 184 -9.73 24.16 12.48
CA GLU A 184 -8.30 23.85 12.56
C GLU A 184 -7.94 22.94 13.76
N PRO A 185 -8.39 23.22 15.01
CA PRO A 185 -8.14 22.30 16.13
C PRO A 185 -8.67 20.88 15.91
N GLN A 186 -9.89 20.75 15.40
CA GLN A 186 -10.49 19.44 15.13
C GLN A 186 -9.73 18.68 14.05
N LEU A 187 -9.31 19.35 12.98
CA LEU A 187 -8.55 18.73 11.90
C LEU A 187 -7.20 18.21 12.39
N GLN A 188 -6.50 19.02 13.20
CA GLN A 188 -5.22 18.59 13.80
C GLN A 188 -5.41 17.40 14.75
N MET A 189 -6.52 17.37 15.51
CA MET A 189 -6.83 16.22 16.37
C MET A 189 -7.12 14.95 15.58
N VAL A 190 -7.88 15.05 14.49
CA VAL A 190 -8.19 13.89 13.63
C VAL A 190 -6.91 13.37 12.97
N ARG A 191 -6.03 14.26 12.49
CA ARG A 191 -4.71 13.91 11.97
C ARG A 191 -3.86 13.21 13.02
N LEU A 192 -3.81 13.76 14.23
CA LEU A 192 -3.07 13.18 15.34
C LEU A 192 -3.60 11.79 15.70
N ALA A 193 -4.92 11.61 15.75
CA ALA A 193 -5.53 10.32 16.06
C ALA A 193 -5.16 9.24 15.04
N VAL A 194 -5.25 9.56 13.74
CA VAL A 194 -4.86 8.65 12.65
C VAL A 194 -3.35 8.35 12.71
N LEU A 195 -2.52 9.38 12.87
CA LEU A 195 -1.07 9.22 12.95
C LEU A 195 -0.64 8.38 14.16
N LEU A 196 -1.29 8.59 15.31
CA LEU A 196 -0.99 7.88 16.55
C LEU A 196 -1.25 6.38 16.39
N VAL A 197 -2.41 6.01 15.83
CA VAL A 197 -2.76 4.62 15.56
C VAL A 197 -1.79 4.00 14.56
N HIS A 198 -1.46 4.71 13.49
CA HIS A 198 -0.49 4.26 12.49
C HIS A 198 0.92 4.08 13.07
N SER A 199 1.28 4.82 14.11
CA SER A 199 2.63 4.80 14.71
C SER A 199 2.74 3.89 15.94
N LEU A 200 1.71 3.09 16.24
CA LEU A 200 1.77 2.17 17.37
C LEU A 200 2.78 1.04 17.11
N PRO A 201 3.61 0.67 18.11
CA PRO A 201 4.61 -0.37 17.93
C PRO A 201 3.95 -1.74 17.78
N ALA A 202 4.29 -2.45 16.70
CA ALA A 202 3.79 -3.79 16.41
C ALA A 202 4.22 -4.84 17.45
N ASP A 203 5.42 -4.68 18.02
CA ASP A 203 6.02 -5.62 18.97
C ASP A 203 5.69 -5.33 20.44
N SER A 204 4.58 -4.63 20.72
CA SER A 204 4.22 -4.31 22.11
C SER A 204 3.67 -5.50 22.88
N GLU A 205 4.11 -5.66 24.14
CA GLU A 205 3.52 -6.62 25.09
C GLU A 205 2.26 -6.07 25.79
N VAL A 206 1.87 -4.81 25.53
CA VAL A 206 0.69 -4.19 26.16
C VAL A 206 -0.59 -4.74 25.52
N PRO A 207 -1.50 -5.38 26.30
CA PRO A 207 -2.72 -6.01 25.76
C PRO A 207 -3.59 -5.06 24.93
N PHE A 208 -3.71 -3.80 25.37
CA PHE A 208 -4.42 -2.76 24.63
C PHE A 208 -3.83 -2.53 23.23
N LEU A 209 -2.51 -2.41 23.10
CA LEU A 209 -1.86 -2.16 21.81
C LEU A 209 -1.98 -3.34 20.86
N GLN A 210 -1.84 -4.56 21.39
CA GLN A 210 -2.08 -5.77 20.60
C GLN A 210 -3.53 -5.82 20.09
N ALA A 211 -4.51 -5.46 20.93
CA ALA A 211 -5.91 -5.45 20.54
C ALA A 211 -6.24 -4.36 19.51
N VAL A 212 -5.62 -3.18 19.59
CA VAL A 212 -5.74 -2.12 18.58
C VAL A 212 -5.25 -2.61 17.21
N LEU A 213 -4.13 -3.34 17.16
CA LEU A 213 -3.57 -3.90 15.92
C LEU A 213 -4.45 -5.00 15.31
N GLN A 214 -5.39 -5.58 16.05
CA GLN A 214 -6.35 -6.56 15.53
C GLN A 214 -7.62 -5.92 14.94
N LEU A 215 -7.81 -4.61 15.09
CA LEU A 215 -8.99 -3.93 14.55
C LEU A 215 -8.89 -3.83 13.02
N PRO A 216 -9.85 -4.38 12.26
CA PRO A 216 -9.77 -4.41 10.79
C PRO A 216 -9.73 -3.00 10.16
N ALA A 217 -10.48 -2.05 10.73
CA ALA A 217 -10.52 -0.69 10.22
C ALA A 217 -9.27 0.13 10.58
N LEU A 218 -8.46 -0.30 11.53
CA LEU A 218 -7.22 0.40 11.90
C LEU A 218 -5.95 -0.26 11.32
N GLN A 219 -6.10 -1.16 10.35
CA GLN A 219 -4.96 -1.73 9.65
C GLN A 219 -4.22 -0.65 8.84
N PRO A 220 -2.88 -0.71 8.74
CA PRO A 220 -2.07 0.31 8.05
C PRO A 220 -2.53 0.60 6.62
N GLU A 221 -2.84 -0.45 5.86
CA GLU A 221 -3.32 -0.38 4.46
C GLU A 221 -4.55 0.53 4.27
N HIS A 222 -5.42 0.60 5.29
CA HIS A 222 -6.64 1.41 5.26
C HIS A 222 -6.42 2.82 5.80
N LEU A 223 -5.44 2.99 6.69
CA LEU A 223 -5.12 4.27 7.33
C LEU A 223 -4.27 5.17 6.43
N GLU A 224 -3.39 4.62 5.61
CA GLU A 224 -2.51 5.42 4.71
C GLU A 224 -3.31 6.34 3.77
N ALA A 225 -4.31 5.79 3.06
CA ALA A 225 -5.16 6.57 2.16
C ALA A 225 -5.92 7.69 2.89
N THR A 226 -6.35 7.42 4.13
CA THR A 226 -7.07 8.39 4.96
C THR A 226 -6.11 9.45 5.52
N ALA A 227 -4.90 9.06 5.92
CA ALA A 227 -3.85 9.95 6.41
C ALA A 227 -3.39 10.93 5.32
N GLU A 228 -3.16 10.46 4.09
CA GLU A 228 -2.80 11.32 2.96
C GLU A 228 -3.89 12.35 2.67
N ARG A 229 -5.15 11.90 2.61
CA ARG A 229 -6.28 12.78 2.30
C ARG A 229 -6.52 13.82 3.39
N LEU A 230 -6.36 13.45 4.65
CA LEU A 230 -6.39 14.39 5.77
C LEU A 230 -5.19 15.33 5.75
N GLY A 231 -4.02 14.87 5.32
CA GLY A 231 -2.79 15.67 5.21
C GLY A 231 -2.92 16.84 4.23
N THR A 232 -3.66 16.65 3.14
CA THR A 232 -3.88 17.69 2.12
C THR A 232 -5.06 18.62 2.41
N LEU A 233 -5.98 18.24 3.32
CA LEU A 233 -7.20 18.99 3.63
C LEU A 233 -6.89 20.30 4.38
N GLN A 234 -7.56 21.41 4.03
CA GLN A 234 -7.47 22.65 4.82
C GLN A 234 -8.63 22.79 5.81
N ALA A 235 -8.41 23.53 6.90
CA ALA A 235 -9.49 23.79 7.86
C ALA A 235 -10.66 24.54 7.20
N GLY A 236 -11.88 24.11 7.53
CA GLY A 236 -13.11 24.65 6.95
C GLY A 236 -13.49 24.04 5.59
N GLU A 237 -12.60 23.28 4.96
CA GLU A 237 -12.95 22.50 3.76
C GLU A 237 -13.89 21.34 4.13
N GLN A 238 -14.72 20.99 3.16
CA GLN A 238 -15.74 19.97 3.32
C GLN A 238 -15.17 18.60 2.99
N LEU A 239 -15.11 17.72 3.99
CA LEU A 239 -14.72 16.33 3.83
C LEU A 239 -15.97 15.46 3.67
N THR A 240 -16.11 14.81 2.53
CA THR A 240 -17.11 13.75 2.32
C THR A 240 -16.56 12.42 2.83
N LEU A 241 -17.35 11.72 3.63
CA LEU A 241 -16.96 10.45 4.24
C LEU A 241 -17.84 9.32 3.75
N THR A 242 -17.19 8.21 3.40
CA THR A 242 -17.83 6.89 3.22
C THR A 242 -18.03 6.22 4.59
N MET A 243 -18.86 5.17 4.66
CA MET A 243 -19.07 4.45 5.93
C MET A 243 -17.77 3.85 6.52
N PRO A 244 -16.90 3.19 5.73
CA PRO A 244 -15.62 2.71 6.27
C PRO A 244 -14.74 3.82 6.82
N GLU A 245 -14.66 4.96 6.13
CA GLU A 245 -13.87 6.11 6.59
C GLU A 245 -14.46 6.70 7.88
N LEU A 246 -15.79 6.76 8.00
CA LEU A 246 -16.45 7.19 9.22
C LEU A 246 -16.12 6.26 10.39
N VAL A 247 -16.14 4.95 10.17
CA VAL A 247 -15.74 3.93 11.17
C VAL A 247 -14.28 4.09 11.56
N GLN A 248 -13.39 4.28 10.59
CA GLN A 248 -11.96 4.49 10.81
C GLN A 248 -11.70 5.72 11.68
N LEU A 249 -12.27 6.87 11.31
CA LEU A 249 -12.11 8.10 12.08
C LEU A 249 -12.73 7.96 13.47
N TYR A 250 -13.88 7.30 13.59
CA TYR A 250 -14.53 7.03 14.87
C TYR A 250 -13.62 6.21 15.80
N GLN A 251 -13.10 5.08 15.33
CA GLN A 251 -12.24 4.20 16.11
C GLN A 251 -10.88 4.85 16.42
N ALA A 252 -10.26 5.52 15.45
CA ALA A 252 -8.99 6.20 15.67
C ALA A 252 -9.10 7.31 16.73
N MET A 253 -10.18 8.10 16.70
CA MET A 253 -10.44 9.13 17.70
C MET A 253 -10.68 8.52 19.09
N GLN A 254 -11.38 7.39 19.19
CA GLN A 254 -11.60 6.67 20.44
C GLN A 254 -10.31 6.08 21.01
N VAL A 255 -9.51 5.40 20.19
CA VAL A 255 -8.20 4.86 20.57
C VAL A 255 -7.27 5.98 21.03
N CYS A 256 -7.24 7.11 20.30
CA CYS A 256 -6.52 8.30 20.71
C CYS A 256 -6.97 8.76 22.11
N GLY A 257 -8.29 8.89 22.34
CA GLY A 257 -8.84 9.21 23.66
C GLY A 257 -8.39 8.24 24.77
N LEU A 258 -8.46 6.93 24.53
CA LEU A 258 -8.03 5.90 25.48
C LEU A 258 -6.53 5.99 25.79
N VAL A 259 -5.69 6.23 24.79
CA VAL A 259 -4.24 6.44 24.98
C VAL A 259 -3.96 7.68 25.83
N PHE A 260 -4.69 8.78 25.61
CA PHE A 260 -4.50 10.02 26.37
C PHE A 260 -5.02 9.98 27.82
N VAL A 261 -5.94 9.06 28.13
CA VAL A 261 -6.53 8.90 29.47
C VAL A 261 -5.86 7.77 30.28
N SER A 262 -5.04 6.94 29.63
CA SER A 262 -4.39 5.78 30.25
C SER A 262 -2.90 5.97 30.51
N ASP A 263 -2.34 5.09 31.35
CA ASP A 263 -0.90 4.98 31.60
C ASP A 263 -0.13 4.41 30.39
N VAL A 264 -0.82 4.12 29.27
CA VAL A 264 -0.21 3.64 28.02
C VAL A 264 0.79 4.67 27.49
N LEU A 265 0.53 5.97 27.64
CA LEU A 265 1.50 7.03 27.29
C LEU A 265 2.81 6.94 28.09
N ALA A 266 2.71 6.59 29.38
CA ALA A 266 3.87 6.37 30.25
C ALA A 266 4.62 5.10 29.84
N SER A 267 3.90 4.04 29.50
CA SER A 267 4.49 2.77 29.03
C SER A 267 5.20 2.89 27.68
N LEU A 268 4.74 3.80 26.81
CA LEU A 268 5.31 4.08 25.49
C LEU A 268 6.43 5.12 25.51
N GLY A 269 6.74 5.73 26.67
CA GLY A 269 7.75 6.79 26.77
C GLY A 269 7.38 8.07 26.00
N LEU A 270 6.10 8.29 25.72
CA LEU A 270 5.60 9.43 24.94
C LEU A 270 5.26 10.66 25.81
N GLU A 271 5.48 10.60 27.12
CA GLU A 271 5.22 11.71 28.06
C GLU A 271 6.05 12.96 27.75
N ASP A 272 7.26 12.79 27.22
CA ASP A 272 8.16 13.88 26.85
C ASP A 272 7.66 14.67 25.62
N PHE A 273 6.82 14.08 24.78
CA PHE A 273 6.19 14.79 23.65
C PHE A 273 5.04 15.70 24.07
N MET A 274 4.42 15.44 25.24
CA MET A 274 3.31 16.23 25.77
C MET A 274 3.75 17.39 26.65
N SER A 275 4.96 17.30 27.20
CA SER A 275 5.58 18.37 27.95
C SER A 275 6.21 19.32 26.94
N GLY A 276 5.56 20.45 26.66
CA GLY A 276 6.16 21.51 25.84
C GLY A 276 7.58 21.87 26.32
N PRO A 277 8.39 22.55 25.50
CA PRO A 277 9.77 22.89 25.84
C PRO A 277 9.84 23.49 27.25
N PRO A 278 10.84 23.11 28.08
CA PRO A 278 10.89 23.51 29.47
C PRO A 278 10.80 25.03 29.57
N GLU A 279 9.73 25.53 30.19
CA GLU A 279 9.57 26.96 30.40
C GLU A 279 10.79 27.47 31.19
N PRO A 280 11.47 28.53 30.71
CA PRO A 280 12.50 29.17 31.50
C PRO A 280 11.86 29.71 32.78
N SER A 281 12.28 29.15 33.91
CA SER A 281 11.88 29.53 35.26
C SER A 281 11.96 31.05 35.42
N GLY A 282 10.80 31.70 35.32
CA GLY A 282 10.68 33.16 35.27
C GLY A 282 9.26 33.60 35.61
N ALA A 283 8.76 33.15 36.76
CA ALA A 283 7.48 33.59 37.30
C ALA A 283 7.52 35.09 37.60
N THR A 284 6.67 35.87 36.94
CA THR A 284 6.05 37.05 37.55
C THR A 284 4.54 36.86 37.55
N ALA A 285 4.01 36.71 38.75
CA ALA A 285 2.60 36.59 39.05
C ALA A 285 1.87 37.91 38.75
N ALA A 286 0.95 37.89 37.78
CA ALA A 286 -0.17 38.82 37.67
C ALA A 286 -1.17 38.30 36.63
N ASP A 287 -2.10 37.44 37.02
CA ASP A 287 -3.54 37.68 36.80
C ASP A 287 -4.36 36.49 37.32
N ALA A 288 -5.03 36.74 38.45
CA ALA A 288 -6.00 35.86 39.05
C ALA A 288 -7.40 36.26 38.57
N THR A 289 -7.79 35.80 37.38
CA THR A 289 -9.19 35.80 36.92
C THR A 289 -9.48 34.54 36.09
N GLY A 290 -9.88 33.48 36.79
CA GLY A 290 -10.97 32.58 36.37
C GLY A 290 -10.93 32.00 34.94
N LYS A 291 -9.92 31.18 34.64
CA LYS A 291 -9.98 29.89 33.91
C LYS A 291 -8.53 29.44 33.79
N GLY A 292 -8.11 28.51 34.66
CA GLY A 292 -6.79 27.90 34.52
C GLY A 292 -6.66 27.28 33.12
N PRO A 293 -5.45 27.23 32.53
CA PRO A 293 -5.25 26.57 31.25
C PRO A 293 -5.80 25.14 31.38
N MET A 294 -6.80 24.80 30.56
CA MET A 294 -7.27 23.42 30.45
C MET A 294 -6.04 22.56 30.19
N SER A 295 -5.82 21.55 31.02
CA SER A 295 -4.78 20.56 30.72
C SER A 295 -5.01 20.06 29.30
N SER A 296 -3.96 19.95 28.49
CA SER A 296 -4.05 19.48 27.10
C SER A 296 -4.88 18.19 26.97
N ARG A 297 -4.83 17.32 27.99
CA ARG A 297 -5.66 16.11 28.11
C ARG A 297 -7.18 16.39 28.16
N GLN A 298 -7.62 17.44 28.85
CA GLN A 298 -9.04 17.82 28.92
C GLN A 298 -9.55 18.37 27.58
N ALA A 299 -8.73 19.17 26.89
CA ALA A 299 -9.09 19.69 25.56
C ALA A 299 -9.18 18.56 24.52
N VAL A 300 -8.24 17.61 24.54
CA VAL A 300 -8.27 16.40 23.70
C VAL A 300 -9.52 15.57 24.01
N GLY A 301 -9.83 15.34 25.28
CA GLY A 301 -11.03 14.60 25.70
C GLY A 301 -12.33 15.23 25.23
N GLU A 302 -12.48 16.55 25.32
CA GLU A 302 -13.67 17.25 24.80
C GLU A 302 -13.80 17.15 23.28
N MET A 303 -12.69 17.25 22.53
CA MET A 303 -12.71 17.14 21.06
C MET A 303 -13.03 15.73 20.58
N VAL A 304 -12.48 14.69 21.24
CA VAL A 304 -12.80 13.29 20.95
C VAL A 304 -14.26 12.97 21.30
N SER A 305 -14.74 13.45 22.44
CA SER A 305 -16.12 13.25 22.88
C SER A 305 -17.10 13.92 21.92
N GLY A 306 -16.83 15.16 21.50
CA GLY A 306 -17.70 15.89 20.57
C GLY A 306 -17.84 15.21 19.19
N PHE A 307 -16.75 14.67 18.64
CA PHE A 307 -16.82 13.90 17.38
C PHE A 307 -17.57 12.58 17.57
N THR A 308 -17.28 11.87 18.66
CA THR A 308 -17.94 10.60 19.01
C THR A 308 -19.46 10.76 19.18
N GLU A 309 -19.88 11.77 19.95
CA GLU A 309 -21.29 12.07 20.19
C GLU A 309 -21.99 12.41 18.89
N TRP A 310 -21.34 13.16 18.00
CA TRP A 310 -21.88 13.46 16.68
C TRP A 310 -22.06 12.18 15.84
N VAL A 311 -21.07 11.27 15.80
CA VAL A 311 -21.21 9.99 15.08
C VAL A 311 -22.35 9.16 15.67
N GLN A 312 -22.42 9.05 17.00
CA GLN A 312 -23.48 8.28 17.67
C GLN A 312 -24.86 8.90 17.46
N ALA A 313 -24.99 10.22 17.47
CA ALA A 313 -26.28 10.89 17.27
C ALA A 313 -26.84 10.69 15.85
N ASN A 314 -25.96 10.56 14.84
CA ASN A 314 -26.37 10.51 13.44
C ASN A 314 -26.34 9.10 12.82
N PHE A 315 -25.55 8.18 13.37
CA PHE A 315 -25.28 6.87 12.77
C PHE A 315 -25.37 5.69 13.76
N ALA A 316 -25.97 5.87 14.95
CA ALA A 316 -26.06 4.78 15.94
C ALA A 316 -26.80 3.53 15.45
N GLU A 317 -27.73 3.67 14.51
CA GLU A 317 -28.50 2.54 13.95
C GLU A 317 -27.74 1.79 12.85
N GLU A 318 -26.61 2.31 12.39
CA GLU A 318 -25.79 1.68 11.35
C GLU A 318 -25.02 0.48 11.91
N PRO A 319 -25.11 -0.70 11.29
CA PRO A 319 -24.51 -1.93 11.82
C PRO A 319 -22.99 -1.83 11.96
N ALA A 320 -22.33 -1.12 11.03
CA ALA A 320 -20.89 -0.90 11.07
C ALA A 320 -20.47 -0.06 12.29
N ILE A 321 -21.25 0.96 12.66
CA ILE A 321 -20.99 1.80 13.83
C ILE A 321 -21.34 1.06 15.13
N ALA A 322 -22.38 0.22 15.12
CA ALA A 322 -22.70 -0.64 16.25
C ALA A 322 -21.58 -1.66 16.53
N GLN A 323 -21.03 -2.29 15.48
CA GLN A 323 -19.88 -3.18 15.59
C GLN A 323 -18.64 -2.43 16.07
N ALA A 324 -18.31 -1.29 15.44
CA ALA A 324 -17.16 -0.48 15.84
C ALA A 324 -17.23 -0.05 17.31
N ARG A 325 -18.43 0.23 17.82
CA ARG A 325 -18.65 0.54 19.24
C ARG A 325 -18.38 -0.66 20.14
N GLN A 326 -18.81 -1.85 19.74
CA GLN A 326 -18.53 -3.07 20.51
C GLN A 326 -17.03 -3.33 20.56
N GLU A 327 -16.35 -3.21 19.41
CA GLU A 327 -14.89 -3.36 19.33
C GLU A 327 -14.15 -2.35 20.22
N ILE A 328 -14.58 -1.08 20.26
CA ILE A 328 -14.00 -0.08 21.18
C ILE A 328 -14.35 -0.37 22.65
N ALA A 329 -15.54 -0.89 22.94
CA ALA A 329 -15.90 -1.29 24.30
C ALA A 329 -15.00 -2.41 24.81
N ASP A 330 -14.73 -3.42 23.97
CA ASP A 330 -13.83 -4.52 24.28
C ASP A 330 -12.39 -4.02 24.52
N LEU A 331 -11.95 -2.96 23.84
CA LEU A 331 -10.65 -2.32 24.11
C LEU A 331 -10.61 -1.58 25.45
N THR A 332 -11.72 -0.94 25.84
CA THR A 332 -11.79 -0.15 27.08
C THR A 332 -11.57 -1.03 28.31
N ASP A 333 -11.95 -2.31 28.23
CA ASP A 333 -11.71 -3.30 29.29
C ASP A 333 -10.23 -3.73 29.42
N LEU A 334 -9.37 -3.35 28.46
CA LEU A 334 -7.96 -3.72 28.38
C LEU A 334 -6.98 -2.58 28.72
N VAL A 335 -7.52 -1.38 29.00
CA VAL A 335 -6.79 -0.14 29.29
C VAL A 335 -6.52 0.04 30.78
#